data_AF-A0A382CLD3-F1
#
_entry.id   AF-A0A382CLD3-F1
#
_cell.length_a   1.000
_cell.length_b   1.000
_cell.length_c   1.000
_cell.angle_alpha   90.00
_cell.angle_beta   90.00
_cell.angle_gamma   90.00
#
_symmetry.space_group_name_H-M   'P 1'
#
loop_
_entity.id
_entity.type
_entity.pdbx_description
1 polymer ?
#
loop_
_entity_poly.entity_id
_entity_poly.type
_entity_poly.pdbx_seq_one_letter_code
_entity_poly.pdbx_strand_id
1 'polypeptide(L)'
;MTLVLGQKISDVYRQSFHPFHFHLSWSFYAVAAGSIIGALFHGFGPHFSKLTREWIWKGALTCMGFTTFFLMMAGVSAVMSYDSYRIIMWVAVIGLVLYGWQTVKFAGFGHSVKFIAIGMIFIFTAFATLYWRQAHPGSGYLFAGALLTVASGGLWATGWSIHKQFNHNDIFHVIQMVCLWLLYQGGVMTVTAQLPR
;
A
#
# COMPACT_ATOMS: atom_id res chain seq x y z
N MET A 1 -5.86 -5.60 -13.59
CA MET A 1 -4.58 -6.18 -13.13
C MET A 1 -4.56 -6.39 -11.62
N THR A 2 -4.59 -5.32 -10.81
CA THR A 2 -4.42 -5.38 -9.34
C THR A 2 -5.41 -6.30 -8.61
N LEU A 3 -6.68 -6.33 -9.03
CA LEU A 3 -7.70 -7.25 -8.49
C LEU A 3 -7.30 -8.72 -8.66
N VAL A 4 -6.75 -9.08 -9.82
CA VAL A 4 -6.30 -10.45 -10.13
C VAL A 4 -5.07 -10.82 -9.29
N LEU A 5 -4.16 -9.87 -9.07
CA LEU A 5 -3.02 -10.09 -8.18
C LEU A 5 -3.49 -10.34 -6.74
N GLY A 6 -4.45 -9.55 -6.25
CA GLY A 6 -5.08 -9.77 -4.94
C GLY A 6 -5.71 -11.15 -4.80
N GLN A 7 -6.47 -11.59 -5.80
CA GLN A 7 -7.07 -12.93 -5.82
C GLN A 7 -6.03 -14.04 -5.72
N LYS A 8 -4.94 -13.97 -6.50
CA LYS A 8 -3.88 -14.97 -6.46
C LYS A 8 -3.18 -15.02 -5.10
N ILE A 9 -2.94 -13.88 -4.45
CA ILE A 9 -2.40 -13.85 -3.09
C ILE A 9 -3.42 -14.42 -2.09
N SER A 10 -4.73 -14.15 -2.27
CA SER A 10 -5.78 -14.78 -1.46
C SER A 10 -5.80 -16.30 -1.61
N ASP A 11 -5.53 -16.84 -2.80
CA ASP A 11 -5.40 -18.29 -3.01
C ASP A 11 -4.22 -18.88 -2.23
N VAL A 12 -3.09 -18.18 -2.19
CA VAL A 12 -1.95 -18.55 -1.32
C VAL A 12 -2.31 -18.44 0.16
N TYR A 13 -3.08 -17.41 0.57
CA TYR A 13 -3.57 -17.29 1.93
C TYR A 13 -4.46 -18.48 2.33
N ARG A 14 -5.37 -18.94 1.46
CA ARG A 14 -6.24 -20.10 1.74
C ARG A 14 -5.48 -21.40 2.00
N GLN A 15 -4.24 -21.49 1.53
CA GLN A 15 -3.37 -22.65 1.76
C GLN A 15 -2.51 -22.49 3.02
N SER A 16 -2.18 -21.25 3.40
CA SER A 16 -1.21 -20.96 4.45
C SER A 16 -1.80 -20.44 5.75
N PHE A 17 -2.98 -19.81 5.70
CA PHE A 17 -3.65 -19.10 6.79
C PHE A 17 -2.80 -18.07 7.53
N HIS A 18 -1.70 -17.59 6.91
CA HIS A 18 -0.77 -16.68 7.54
C HIS A 18 -1.23 -15.21 7.41
N PRO A 19 -1.11 -14.38 8.47
CA PRO A 19 -1.51 -12.97 8.41
C PRO A 19 -0.81 -12.17 7.30
N PHE A 20 0.43 -12.53 6.95
CA PHE A 20 1.17 -11.92 5.84
C PHE A 20 0.38 -11.93 4.52
N HIS A 21 -0.06 -13.11 4.06
CA HIS A 21 -0.79 -13.23 2.79
C HIS A 21 -2.20 -12.65 2.88
N PHE A 22 -2.84 -12.74 4.05
CA PHE A 22 -4.11 -12.04 4.28
C PHE A 22 -3.95 -10.54 4.02
N HIS A 23 -3.07 -9.88 4.76
CA HIS A 23 -2.84 -8.45 4.67
C HIS A 23 -2.34 -8.05 3.29
N LEU A 24 -1.40 -8.80 2.71
CA LEU A 24 -0.89 -8.51 1.38
C LEU A 24 -2.02 -8.57 0.33
N SER A 25 -2.90 -9.57 0.36
CA SER A 25 -4.03 -9.64 -0.58
C SER A 25 -4.99 -8.46 -0.43
N TRP A 26 -5.32 -8.06 0.80
CA TRP A 26 -6.18 -6.91 1.07
C TRP A 26 -5.56 -5.59 0.66
N SER A 27 -4.23 -5.47 0.71
CA SER A 27 -3.54 -4.30 0.14
C SER A 27 -3.78 -4.18 -1.37
N PHE A 28 -3.75 -5.28 -2.13
CA PHE A 28 -4.05 -5.28 -3.57
C PHE A 28 -5.52 -4.92 -3.84
N TYR A 29 -6.46 -5.42 -3.04
CA TYR A 29 -7.88 -5.03 -3.18
C TYR A 29 -8.09 -3.55 -2.88
N ALA A 30 -7.45 -3.02 -1.83
CA ALA A 30 -7.51 -1.60 -1.49
C ALA A 30 -6.93 -0.72 -2.60
N VAL A 31 -5.79 -1.09 -3.18
CA VAL A 31 -5.21 -0.37 -4.34
C VAL A 31 -6.13 -0.45 -5.55
N ALA A 32 -6.72 -1.62 -5.82
CA ALA A 32 -7.64 -1.79 -6.95
C ALA A 32 -8.85 -0.87 -6.83
N ALA A 33 -9.48 -0.83 -5.65
CA ALA A 33 -10.59 0.07 -5.36
C ALA A 33 -10.17 1.54 -5.47
N GLY A 34 -9.03 1.90 -4.87
CA GLY A 34 -8.49 3.26 -4.93
C GLY A 34 -8.16 3.71 -6.35
N SER A 35 -7.67 2.81 -7.19
CA SER A 35 -7.35 3.09 -8.60
C SER A 35 -8.62 3.35 -9.41
N ILE A 36 -9.70 2.60 -9.18
CA ILE A 36 -10.99 2.83 -9.83
C ILE A 36 -11.56 4.19 -9.42
N ILE A 37 -11.60 4.48 -8.12
CA ILE A 37 -12.13 5.74 -7.60
C ILE A 37 -11.26 6.93 -8.04
N GLY A 38 -9.94 6.76 -8.04
CA GLY A 38 -8.98 7.76 -8.52
C GLY A 38 -9.16 8.04 -10.02
N ALA A 39 -9.37 7.01 -10.84
CA ALA A 39 -9.66 7.18 -12.26
C ALA A 39 -10.97 7.96 -12.48
N LEU A 40 -12.01 7.70 -11.68
CA LEU A 40 -13.25 8.50 -11.70
C LEU A 40 -12.98 9.96 -11.34
N PHE A 41 -12.19 10.22 -10.30
CA PHE A 41 -11.83 11.55 -9.87
C PHE A 41 -11.05 12.33 -10.95
N HIS A 42 -10.04 11.72 -11.56
CA HIS A 42 -9.19 12.40 -12.53
C HIS A 42 -9.85 12.51 -13.91
N GLY A 43 -10.52 11.44 -14.37
CA GLY A 43 -11.12 11.38 -15.70
C GLY A 43 -12.46 12.13 -15.81
N PHE A 44 -13.35 11.95 -14.82
CA PHE A 44 -14.70 12.52 -14.85
C PHE A 44 -14.92 13.65 -13.83
N GLY A 45 -13.97 13.88 -12.92
CA GLY A 45 -14.05 14.91 -11.88
C GLY A 45 -14.47 16.30 -12.35
N PRO A 46 -13.98 16.83 -13.49
CA PRO A 46 -14.41 18.13 -14.00
C PRO A 46 -15.91 18.24 -14.32
N HIS A 47 -16.59 17.11 -14.54
CA HIS A 47 -18.02 17.05 -14.83
C HIS A 47 -18.89 16.86 -13.58
N PHE A 48 -18.30 16.67 -12.40
CA PHE A 48 -19.02 16.48 -11.15
C PHE A 48 -19.21 17.79 -10.38
N SER A 49 -20.27 17.83 -9.56
CA SER A 49 -20.43 18.90 -8.57
C SER A 49 -19.23 18.95 -7.62
N LYS A 50 -18.94 20.11 -7.03
CA LYS A 50 -17.83 20.25 -6.05
C LYS A 50 -17.94 19.24 -4.92
N LEU A 51 -19.14 19.06 -4.38
CA LEU A 51 -19.43 18.12 -3.30
C LEU A 51 -19.15 16.68 -3.72
N THR A 52 -19.68 16.26 -4.88
CA THR A 52 -19.48 14.90 -5.42
C THR A 52 -17.99 14.63 -5.65
N ARG A 53 -17.28 15.58 -6.27
CA ARG A 53 -15.85 15.48 -6.54
C ARG A 53 -15.03 15.34 -5.26
N GLU A 54 -15.37 16.09 -4.21
CA GLU A 54 -14.70 15.99 -2.91
C GLU A 54 -14.90 14.63 -2.25
N TRP A 55 -16.12 14.09 -2.26
CA TRP A 55 -16.39 12.78 -1.68
C TRP A 55 -15.74 11.63 -2.46
N ILE A 56 -15.70 11.71 -3.78
CA ILE A 56 -14.94 10.75 -4.61
C ILE A 56 -13.46 10.79 -4.23
N TRP A 57 -12.88 11.99 -4.08
CA TRP A 57 -11.49 12.13 -3.64
C TRP A 57 -11.25 11.51 -2.26
N LYS A 58 -12.12 11.80 -1.29
CA LYS A 58 -12.05 11.19 0.05
C LYS A 58 -12.17 9.67 0.01
N GLY A 59 -12.95 9.13 -0.92
CA GLY A 59 -13.01 7.69 -1.19
C GLY A 59 -11.66 7.14 -1.65
N ALA A 60 -11.02 7.78 -2.63
CA ALA A 60 -9.69 7.39 -3.09
C ALA A 60 -8.64 7.47 -1.98
N LEU A 61 -8.66 8.55 -1.18
CA LEU A 61 -7.78 8.71 0.00
C LEU A 61 -7.99 7.59 1.02
N THR A 62 -9.24 7.25 1.32
CA THR A 62 -9.58 6.15 2.23
C THR A 62 -8.97 4.83 1.75
N CYS A 63 -9.06 4.52 0.46
CA CYS A 63 -8.41 3.34 -0.12
C CYS A 63 -6.88 3.36 0.01
N MET A 64 -6.23 4.51 -0.09
CA MET A 64 -4.78 4.62 0.16
C MET A 64 -4.42 4.39 1.64
N GLY A 65 -5.27 4.84 2.56
CA GLY A 65 -5.15 4.51 3.99
C GLY A 65 -5.20 3.01 4.24
N PHE A 66 -6.21 2.34 3.70
CA PHE A 66 -6.31 0.87 3.78
C PHE A 66 -5.13 0.16 3.12
N THR A 67 -4.69 0.62 1.94
CA THR A 67 -3.51 0.08 1.26
C THR A 67 -2.28 0.13 2.17
N THR A 68 -2.03 1.30 2.77
CA THR A 68 -0.89 1.52 3.66
C THR A 68 -0.99 0.66 4.91
N PHE A 69 -2.16 0.62 5.54
CA PHE A 69 -2.43 -0.21 6.71
C PHE A 69 -2.15 -1.68 6.40
N PHE A 70 -2.77 -2.23 5.36
CA PHE A 70 -2.64 -3.65 5.02
C PHE A 70 -1.21 -3.98 4.60
N LEU A 71 -0.56 -3.15 3.78
CA LEU A 71 0.83 -3.41 3.38
C LEU A 71 1.79 -3.35 4.58
N MET A 72 1.56 -2.42 5.52
CA MET A 72 2.31 -2.35 6.77
C MET A 72 2.11 -3.61 7.62
N MET A 73 0.87 -4.06 7.79
CA MET A 73 0.56 -5.25 8.57
C MET A 73 1.09 -6.54 7.91
N ALA A 74 1.16 -6.59 6.58
CA ALA A 74 1.87 -7.64 5.87
C ALA A 74 3.34 -7.65 6.29
N GLY A 75 4.04 -6.52 6.19
CA GLY A 75 5.44 -6.40 6.64
C GLY A 75 5.65 -6.81 8.09
N VAL A 76 4.87 -6.24 9.02
CA VAL A 76 4.98 -6.53 10.47
C VAL A 76 4.79 -8.01 10.76
N SER A 77 3.75 -8.64 10.21
CA SER A 77 3.49 -10.07 10.42
C SER A 77 4.55 -10.98 9.80
N ALA A 78 5.36 -10.50 8.85
CA ALA A 78 6.45 -11.28 8.28
C ALA A 78 7.71 -11.27 9.17
N VAL A 79 7.89 -10.29 10.07
CA VAL A 79 9.15 -10.12 10.82
C VAL A 79 9.01 -10.16 12.34
N MET A 80 7.79 -10.18 12.88
CA MET A 80 7.52 -10.18 14.32
C MET A 80 6.73 -11.41 14.75
N SER A 81 6.86 -11.81 16.02
CA SER A 81 6.00 -12.82 16.63
C SER A 81 4.53 -12.40 16.64
N TYR A 82 3.63 -13.37 16.72
CA TYR A 82 2.19 -13.12 16.74
C TYR A 82 1.74 -12.15 17.84
N ASP A 83 2.30 -12.26 19.05
CA ASP A 83 1.93 -11.38 20.18
C ASP A 83 2.28 -9.92 19.89
N SER A 84 3.49 -9.65 19.40
CA SER A 84 3.91 -8.30 19.00
C SER A 84 3.09 -7.78 17.81
N TYR A 85 2.85 -8.63 16.81
CA TYR A 85 1.99 -8.32 15.67
C TYR A 85 0.59 -7.90 16.12
N ARG A 86 -0.05 -8.61 17.06
CA ARG A 86 -1.40 -8.30 17.55
C ARG A 86 -1.48 -6.94 18.25
N ILE A 87 -0.47 -6.61 19.05
CA ILE A 87 -0.41 -5.31 19.71
C ILE A 87 -0.29 -4.20 18.66
N ILE A 88 0.66 -4.34 17.73
CA ILE A 88 0.87 -3.36 16.65
C ILE A 88 -0.35 -3.23 15.76
N MET A 89 -1.06 -4.34 15.48
CA MET A 89 -2.30 -4.32 14.71
C MET A 89 -3.34 -3.40 15.34
N TRP A 90 -3.56 -3.48 16.66
CA TRP A 90 -4.52 -2.60 17.32
C TRP A 90 -4.09 -1.14 17.31
N VAL A 91 -2.80 -0.86 17.51
CA VAL A 91 -2.25 0.50 17.36
C VAL A 91 -2.47 1.02 15.94
N ALA A 92 -2.22 0.19 14.93
CA ALA A 92 -2.41 0.51 13.53
C ALA A 92 -3.90 0.74 13.17
N VAL A 93 -4.82 -0.02 13.77
CA VAL A 93 -6.27 0.17 13.62
C VAL A 93 -6.69 1.52 14.18
N ILE A 94 -6.20 1.90 15.37
CA ILE A 94 -6.46 3.23 15.94
C ILE A 94 -5.92 4.31 15.00
N GLY A 95 -4.69 4.14 14.49
CA GLY A 95 -4.10 5.04 13.50
C GLY A 95 -4.95 5.17 12.23
N LEU A 96 -5.48 4.06 11.71
CA LEU A 96 -6.35 4.05 10.53
C LEU A 96 -7.69 4.74 10.79
N VAL A 97 -8.29 4.56 11.97
CA VAL A 97 -9.53 5.27 12.37
C VAL A 97 -9.28 6.77 12.45
N LEU A 98 -8.17 7.20 13.07
CA LEU A 98 -7.78 8.61 13.13
C LEU A 98 -7.53 9.19 11.73
N TYR A 99 -6.87 8.43 10.86
CA TYR A 99 -6.68 8.79 9.46
C TYR A 99 -8.01 8.96 8.71
N GLY A 100 -8.94 8.02 8.86
CA GLY A 100 -10.27 8.09 8.25
C GLY A 100 -11.04 9.32 8.73
N TRP A 101 -11.03 9.59 10.04
CA TRP A 101 -11.64 10.79 10.61
C TRP A 101 -11.02 12.07 10.03
N GLN A 102 -9.69 12.17 9.95
CA GLN A 102 -9.01 13.30 9.33
C GLN A 102 -9.39 13.47 7.86
N THR A 103 -9.49 12.36 7.12
CA THR A 103 -9.86 12.34 5.70
C THR A 103 -11.28 12.86 5.48
N VAL A 104 -12.22 12.55 6.39
CA VAL A 104 -13.59 13.08 6.32
C VAL A 104 -13.62 14.56 6.71
N LYS A 105 -12.88 14.95 7.76
CA LYS A 105 -12.93 16.29 8.34
C LYS A 105 -12.20 17.35 7.51
N PHE A 106 -11.07 17.02 6.91
CA PHE A 106 -10.20 17.98 6.24
C PHE A 106 -10.16 17.77 4.73
N ALA A 107 -10.11 18.87 3.98
CA ALA A 107 -9.89 18.86 2.55
C ALA A 107 -8.39 18.80 2.22
N GLY A 108 -8.05 18.26 1.04
CA GLY A 108 -6.68 18.25 0.53
C GLY A 108 -5.84 17.06 0.97
N PHE A 109 -4.68 16.92 0.33
CA PHE A 109 -3.87 15.69 0.38
C PHE A 109 -2.82 15.66 1.51
N GLY A 110 -2.44 16.81 2.08
CA GLY A 110 -1.29 16.92 2.99
C GLY A 110 -1.36 16.02 4.24
N HIS A 111 -2.54 15.86 4.85
CA HIS A 111 -2.75 14.96 5.99
C HIS A 111 -2.46 13.50 5.61
N SER A 112 -2.89 13.10 4.42
CA SER A 112 -2.68 11.74 3.91
C SER A 112 -1.21 11.47 3.59
N VAL A 113 -0.48 12.45 3.07
CA VAL A 113 0.96 12.31 2.81
C VAL A 113 1.71 11.97 4.11
N LYS A 114 1.39 12.64 5.23
CA LYS A 114 2.04 12.35 6.52
C LYS A 114 1.77 10.93 7.00
N PHE A 115 0.51 10.48 6.95
CA PHE A 115 0.15 9.12 7.35
C PHE A 115 0.84 8.07 6.47
N ILE A 116 0.81 8.27 5.16
CA ILE A 116 1.43 7.36 4.18
C ILE A 116 2.95 7.33 4.38
N ALA A 117 3.61 8.47 4.59
CA ALA A 117 5.05 8.54 4.82
C ALA A 117 5.47 7.74 6.05
N ILE A 118 4.74 7.87 7.17
CA ILE A 118 5.00 7.08 8.39
C ILE A 118 4.81 5.59 8.09
N GLY A 119 3.70 5.20 7.46
CA GLY A 119 3.46 3.81 7.08
C GLY A 119 4.55 3.25 6.16
N MET A 120 5.06 4.04 5.22
CA MET A 120 6.14 3.64 4.31
C MET A 120 7.46 3.39 5.03
N ILE A 121 7.77 4.12 6.11
CA ILE A 121 8.95 3.83 6.96
C ILE A 121 8.82 2.43 7.56
N PHE A 122 7.65 2.07 8.10
CA PHE A 122 7.42 0.74 8.66
C PHE A 122 7.47 -0.35 7.58
N ILE A 123 6.80 -0.15 6.44
CA ILE A 123 6.81 -1.10 5.31
C ILE A 123 8.24 -1.35 4.82
N PHE A 124 8.99 -0.28 4.55
CA PHE A 124 10.37 -0.36 4.09
C PHE A 124 11.25 -1.09 5.10
N THR A 125 11.16 -0.71 6.39
CA THR A 125 11.96 -1.32 7.45
C THR A 125 11.65 -2.81 7.62
N ALA A 126 10.38 -3.20 7.55
CA ALA A 126 9.96 -4.58 7.67
C ALA A 126 10.48 -5.43 6.49
N PHE A 127 10.28 -5.00 5.25
CA PHE A 127 10.76 -5.77 4.09
C PHE A 127 12.28 -5.75 3.94
N ALA A 128 12.96 -4.67 4.35
CA ALA A 128 14.41 -4.69 4.50
C ALA A 128 14.83 -5.75 5.54
N THR A 129 14.21 -5.74 6.73
CA THR A 129 14.53 -6.73 7.77
C THR A 129 14.33 -8.16 7.27
N LEU A 130 13.24 -8.42 6.55
CA LEU A 130 12.94 -9.71 5.94
C LEU A 130 14.03 -10.14 4.95
N TYR A 131 14.49 -9.22 4.10
CA TYR A 131 15.55 -9.47 3.12
C TYR A 131 16.91 -9.74 3.77
N TRP A 132 17.36 -8.88 4.68
CA TRP A 132 18.70 -8.98 5.27
C TRP A 132 18.84 -10.05 6.35
N ARG A 133 17.79 -10.32 7.13
CA ARG A 133 17.89 -11.25 8.28
C ARG A 133 17.35 -12.63 8.02
N GLN A 134 16.38 -12.78 7.11
CA GLN A 134 15.68 -14.05 6.90
C GLN A 134 15.85 -14.60 5.49
N ALA A 135 16.22 -13.76 4.51
CA ALA A 135 16.62 -14.13 3.14
C ALA A 135 15.67 -15.12 2.43
N HIS A 136 14.36 -15.00 2.66
CA HIS A 136 13.37 -15.85 1.99
C HIS A 136 13.37 -15.66 0.47
N PRO A 137 12.94 -16.65 -0.32
CA PRO A 137 12.92 -16.56 -1.79
C PRO A 137 12.19 -15.31 -2.33
N GLY A 138 11.11 -14.85 -1.69
CA GLY A 138 10.38 -13.65 -2.09
C GLY A 138 10.87 -12.33 -1.50
N SER A 139 11.78 -12.36 -0.52
CA SER A 139 12.14 -11.18 0.27
C SER A 139 12.80 -10.06 -0.54
N GLY A 140 13.65 -10.42 -1.53
CA GLY A 140 14.29 -9.45 -2.42
C GLY A 140 13.30 -8.66 -3.27
N TYR A 141 12.23 -9.32 -3.74
CA TYR A 141 11.16 -8.67 -4.50
C TYR A 141 10.36 -7.70 -3.62
N LEU A 142 10.01 -8.11 -2.39
CA LEU A 142 9.30 -7.26 -1.43
C LEU A 142 10.12 -6.01 -1.09
N PHE A 143 11.42 -6.20 -0.82
CA PHE A 143 12.34 -5.11 -0.54
C PHE A 143 12.50 -4.17 -1.73
N ALA A 144 12.75 -4.70 -2.93
CA ALA A 144 12.89 -3.89 -4.15
C ALA A 144 11.62 -3.08 -4.44
N GLY A 145 10.44 -3.68 -4.28
CA GLY A 145 9.15 -2.99 -4.42
C GLY A 145 9.01 -1.82 -3.43
N ALA A 146 9.32 -2.04 -2.14
CA ALA A 146 9.28 -0.97 -1.15
C ALA A 146 10.33 0.12 -1.40
N LEU A 147 11.55 -0.25 -1.77
CA LEU A 147 12.62 0.70 -2.10
C LEU A 147 12.20 1.61 -3.27
N LEU A 148 11.68 1.03 -4.35
CA LEU A 148 11.19 1.79 -5.50
C LEU A 148 9.99 2.66 -5.14
N THR A 149 9.10 2.23 -4.24
CA THR A 149 8.01 3.07 -3.74
C THR A 149 8.52 4.27 -2.95
N VAL A 150 9.51 4.08 -2.07
CA VAL A 150 10.13 5.20 -1.32
C VAL A 150 10.86 6.14 -2.27
N ALA A 151 11.67 5.61 -3.19
CA ALA A 151 12.42 6.42 -4.16
C ALA A 151 11.49 7.23 -5.08
N SER A 152 10.43 6.61 -5.60
CA SER A 152 9.43 7.31 -6.43
C SER A 152 8.61 8.32 -5.64
N GLY A 153 8.31 8.07 -4.37
CA GLY A 153 7.69 9.06 -3.48
C GLY A 153 8.61 10.27 -3.24
N GLY A 154 9.91 10.04 -3.09
CA GLY A 154 10.92 11.09 -3.02
C GLY A 154 10.98 11.92 -4.31
N LEU A 155 10.98 11.26 -5.47
CA LEU A 155 10.92 11.93 -6.78
C LEU A 155 9.61 12.73 -6.92
N TRP A 156 8.47 12.14 -6.57
CA TRP A 156 7.15 12.79 -6.61
C TRP A 156 7.14 14.08 -5.77
N ALA A 157 7.75 14.07 -4.59
CA ALA A 157 7.82 15.22 -3.70
C ALA A 157 8.59 16.43 -4.29
N THR A 158 9.45 16.21 -5.30
CA THR A 158 10.14 17.30 -5.99
C THR A 158 9.24 18.06 -6.98
N GLY A 159 8.09 17.48 -7.36
CA GLY A 159 7.24 18.00 -8.43
C GLY A 159 7.82 17.83 -9.85
N TRP A 160 8.98 17.19 -9.98
CA TRP A 160 9.66 17.03 -11.26
C TRP A 160 8.80 16.26 -12.27
N SER A 161 8.62 16.87 -13.44
CA SER A 161 7.70 16.41 -14.48
C SER A 161 8.41 16.40 -15.83
N ILE A 162 8.25 15.33 -16.60
CA ILE A 162 8.83 15.21 -17.96
C ILE A 162 8.07 16.12 -18.93
N HIS A 163 6.73 16.15 -18.82
CA HIS A 163 5.87 16.96 -19.68
C HIS A 163 4.59 17.38 -18.94
N LYS A 164 3.86 18.38 -19.46
CA LYS A 164 2.59 18.84 -18.84
C LYS A 164 1.50 17.76 -18.85
N GLN A 165 1.47 16.95 -19.92
CA GLN A 165 0.54 15.83 -20.08
C GLN A 165 1.06 14.50 -19.50
N PHE A 166 2.33 14.47 -19.09
CA PHE A 166 2.96 13.32 -18.43
C PHE A 166 3.83 13.83 -17.28
N ASN A 167 3.17 14.16 -16.19
CA ASN A 167 3.71 14.87 -15.04
C ASN A 167 4.20 13.94 -13.92
N HIS A 168 4.69 14.52 -12.83
CA HIS A 168 5.16 13.79 -11.65
C HIS A 168 4.19 12.73 -11.11
N ASN A 169 2.87 12.95 -11.20
CA ASN A 169 1.88 11.95 -10.77
C ASN A 169 1.85 10.76 -11.73
N ASP A 170 1.90 11.02 -13.04
CA ASP A 170 1.88 9.97 -14.06
C ASP A 170 3.14 9.09 -13.95
N ILE A 171 4.30 9.71 -13.76
CA ILE A 171 5.58 9.04 -13.51
C ILE A 171 5.49 8.18 -12.24
N PHE A 172 4.96 8.75 -11.15
CA PHE A 172 4.76 8.02 -9.90
C PHE A 172 3.87 6.80 -10.12
N HIS A 173 2.73 6.95 -10.79
CA HIS A 173 1.81 5.85 -11.06
C HIS A 173 2.45 4.73 -11.90
N VAL A 174 3.22 5.06 -12.94
CA VAL A 174 3.93 4.06 -13.75
C VAL A 174 4.92 3.27 -12.89
N ILE A 175 5.70 3.94 -12.04
CA ILE A 175 6.62 3.26 -11.12
C ILE A 175 5.85 2.38 -10.13
N GLN A 176 4.72 2.86 -9.60
CA GLN A 176 3.88 2.07 -8.69
C GLN A 176 3.33 0.80 -9.35
N MET A 177 3.05 0.79 -10.66
CA MET A 177 2.65 -0.45 -11.35
C MET A 177 3.75 -1.52 -11.30
N VAL A 178 5.01 -1.12 -11.45
CA VAL A 178 6.17 -2.01 -11.30
C VAL A 178 6.32 -2.47 -9.86
N CYS A 179 6.19 -1.55 -8.89
CA CYS A 179 6.22 -1.88 -7.46
C CYS A 179 5.17 -2.94 -7.09
N LEU A 180 3.93 -2.79 -7.58
CA LEU A 180 2.85 -3.76 -7.34
C LEU A 180 3.19 -5.14 -7.89
N TRP A 181 3.80 -5.21 -9.08
CA TRP A 181 4.25 -6.48 -9.64
C TRP A 181 5.36 -7.12 -8.79
N LEU A 182 6.35 -6.34 -8.33
CA LEU A 182 7.40 -6.82 -7.43
C LEU A 182 6.81 -7.34 -6.11
N LEU A 183 5.93 -6.59 -5.47
CA LEU A 183 5.26 -7.02 -4.24
C LEU A 183 4.46 -8.30 -4.44
N TYR A 184 3.82 -8.47 -5.59
CA TYR A 184 3.11 -9.70 -5.95
C TYR A 184 4.06 -10.89 -6.09
N GLN A 185 5.16 -10.74 -6.84
CA GLN A 185 6.16 -11.82 -6.98
C GLN A 185 6.72 -12.23 -5.62
N GLY A 186 7.08 -11.24 -4.80
CA GLY A 186 7.56 -11.47 -3.44
C GLY A 186 6.54 -12.20 -2.56
N GLY A 187 5.26 -11.80 -2.64
CA GLY A 187 4.18 -12.44 -1.91
C GLY A 187 3.98 -13.92 -2.27
N VAL A 188 3.96 -14.25 -3.56
CA VAL A 188 3.80 -15.63 -4.04
C VAL A 188 5.01 -16.50 -3.68
N MET A 189 6.21 -15.95 -3.70
CA MET A 189 7.45 -16.68 -3.39
C MET A 189 7.76 -16.77 -1.88
N THR A 190 7.02 -16.06 -1.03
CA THR A 190 7.24 -16.11 0.43
C THR A 190 6.58 -17.35 1.02
N VAL A 191 7.40 -18.25 1.57
CA VAL A 191 6.96 -19.52 2.18
C VAL A 191 6.59 -19.30 3.64
N THR A 192 5.33 -19.51 4.01
CA THR A 192 4.82 -19.20 5.36
C THR A 192 5.38 -20.06 6.47
N ALA A 193 5.83 -21.29 6.16
CA ALA A 193 6.50 -22.15 7.13
C ALA A 193 7.80 -21.54 7.69
N GLN A 194 8.34 -20.52 7.02
CA GLN A 194 9.55 -19.82 7.42
C GLN A 194 9.28 -18.47 8.10
N LEU A 195 8.01 -18.04 8.18
CA LEU A 195 7.60 -16.82 8.86
C LEU A 195 7.30 -17.09 10.35
N PRO A 196 7.40 -16.08 11.23
CA PRO A 196 7.00 -16.22 12.62
C PRO A 196 5.52 -16.59 12.74
N ARG A 197 5.19 -17.56 13.60
CA ARG A 197 3.80 -17.96 13.88
C ARG A 197 3.12 -17.06 14.87
#